data_AF-A0A1V3BVC8-F1
#
_entry.id   AF-A0A1V3BVC8-F1
#
_cell.length_a   1.000
_cell.length_b   1.000
_cell.length_c   1.000
_cell.angle_alpha   90.00
_cell.angle_beta   90.00
_cell.angle_gamma   90.00
#
_symmetry.space_group_name_H-M   'P 1'
#
loop_
_entity.id
_entity.type
_entity.pdbx_description
1 polymer ?
#
loop_
_entity_poly.entity_id
_entity_poly.type
_entity_poly.pdbx_seq_one_letter_code
_entity_poly.pdbx_strand_id
1 'polypeptide(L)'
;MDSETWAAVAAVGAVAAAAIALVALFFTGRAANAAKKQTKHQKDAVKAAEAQTRLQEKAVKAAIAQTELQREAAETAAAQTELQRKAAQDAVQPYVWVDVVPDEAQGTILNLVLGNSGPTFAHNVRVTIEPPLPQGKLHGATSGQKRLSEGITALGPGRKLVWSLGVGHEVVQEDEPKIHTITIDADGPFGPLPQQPYKINLTDIRETRDAPEGNLHYVRKAIEKVAKKLDGSD
;
A
#
# COMPACT_ATOMS: atom_id res chain seq x y z
N MET A 1 40.67 73.00 87.89
CA MET A 1 39.73 72.41 86.91
C MET A 1 38.74 71.64 87.74
N ASP A 2 37.58 72.24 87.90
CA ASP A 2 36.74 72.01 89.07
C ASP A 2 35.70 70.95 88.69
N SER A 3 35.18 70.19 89.66
CA SER A 3 34.31 69.02 89.42
C SER A 3 33.05 69.34 88.60
N GLU A 4 32.56 70.59 88.65
CA GLU A 4 31.44 71.07 87.84
C GLU A 4 31.78 71.20 86.34
N THR A 5 33.03 71.52 85.99
CA THR A 5 33.49 71.61 84.59
C THR A 5 33.54 70.24 83.91
N TRP A 6 33.94 69.20 84.65
CA TRP A 6 33.96 67.82 84.15
C TRP A 6 32.55 67.25 83.98
N ALA A 7 31.62 67.61 84.87
CA ALA A 7 30.21 67.22 84.75
C ALA A 7 29.53 67.86 83.53
N ALA A 8 29.82 69.14 83.24
CA ALA A 8 29.28 69.82 82.06
C ALA A 8 29.79 69.23 80.73
N VAL A 9 31.10 68.94 80.63
CA VAL A 9 31.68 68.30 79.44
C VAL A 9 31.15 66.87 79.25
N ALA A 10 30.99 66.12 80.34
CA ALA A 10 30.39 64.79 80.30
C ALA A 10 28.92 64.81 79.85
N ALA A 11 28.14 65.79 80.30
CA ALA A 11 26.74 65.96 79.91
C ALA A 11 26.61 66.33 78.41
N VAL A 12 27.44 67.25 77.91
CA VAL A 12 27.46 67.61 76.48
C VAL A 12 27.92 66.44 75.60
N GLY A 13 28.92 65.67 76.06
CA GLY A 13 29.37 64.45 75.38
C GLY A 13 28.28 63.37 75.30
N ALA A 14 27.51 63.18 76.37
CA ALA A 14 26.40 62.23 76.40
C ALA A 14 25.25 62.63 75.46
N VAL A 15 24.94 63.93 75.37
CA VAL A 15 23.92 64.44 74.44
C VAL A 15 24.36 64.28 72.98
N ALA A 16 25.64 64.55 72.68
CA ALA A 16 26.19 64.36 71.33
C ALA A 16 26.20 62.88 70.92
N ALA A 17 26.57 61.97 71.83
CA ALA A 17 26.52 60.53 71.58
C ALA A 17 25.08 60.03 71.37
N ALA A 18 24.11 60.55 72.13
CA ALA A 18 22.69 60.22 71.96
C ALA A 18 22.15 60.71 70.60
N ALA A 19 22.56 61.90 70.15
CA ALA A 19 22.19 62.42 68.85
C ALA A 19 22.74 61.57 67.69
N ILE A 20 24.01 61.16 67.77
CA ILE A 20 24.63 60.27 66.78
C ILE A 20 23.95 58.89 66.77
N ALA A 21 23.63 58.34 67.94
CA ALA A 21 22.92 57.06 68.05
C ALA A 21 21.50 57.11 67.43
N LEU A 22 20.77 58.22 67.62
CA LEU A 22 19.46 58.43 67.02
C LEU A 22 19.53 58.55 65.49
N VAL A 23 20.51 59.29 64.97
CA VAL A 23 20.73 59.41 63.52
C VAL A 23 21.10 58.05 62.93
N ALA A 24 21.97 57.29 63.59
CA ALA A 24 22.31 55.94 63.18
C ALA A 24 21.06 55.04 63.13
N LEU A 25 20.25 55.00 64.20
CA LEU A 25 18.99 54.24 64.24
C LEU A 25 18.02 54.61 63.12
N PHE A 26 17.93 55.89 62.77
CA PHE A 26 17.09 56.36 61.68
C PHE A 26 17.54 55.82 60.31
N PHE A 27 18.84 55.89 60.03
CA PHE A 27 19.40 55.35 58.79
C PHE A 27 19.30 53.81 58.74
N THR A 28 19.55 53.12 59.85
CA THR A 28 19.41 51.66 59.95
C THR A 28 17.96 51.20 59.78
N GLY A 29 17.00 51.94 60.33
CA GLY A 29 15.57 51.69 60.15
C GLY A 29 15.10 51.86 58.71
N ARG A 30 15.61 52.88 58.00
CA ARG A 30 15.35 53.06 56.56
C ARG A 30 15.98 51.96 55.72
N ALA A 31 17.22 51.58 56.00
CA ALA A 31 17.90 50.48 55.32
C ALA A 31 17.16 49.14 55.53
N ALA A 32 16.70 48.86 56.74
CA ALA A 32 15.91 47.66 57.05
C ALA A 32 14.56 47.63 56.30
N ASN A 33 13.89 48.78 56.17
CA ASN A 33 12.64 48.86 55.39
C ASN A 33 12.88 48.71 53.88
N ALA A 34 13.97 49.24 53.33
CA ALA A 34 14.36 49.03 51.94
C ALA A 34 14.69 47.56 51.66
N ALA A 35 15.43 46.91 52.56
CA ALA A 35 15.74 45.48 52.47
C ALA A 35 14.49 44.60 52.51
N LYS A 36 13.49 44.93 53.35
CA LYS A 36 12.18 44.26 53.38
C LYS A 36 11.39 44.40 52.07
N LYS A 37 11.45 45.58 51.43
CA LYS A 37 10.81 45.79 50.11
C LYS A 37 11.52 45.01 49.01
N GLN A 38 12.85 45.02 48.99
CA GLN A 38 13.65 44.24 48.04
C GLN A 38 13.39 42.74 48.16
N THR A 39 13.31 42.19 49.38
CA THR A 39 12.98 40.77 49.59
C THR A 39 11.57 40.41 49.11
N LYS A 40 10.61 41.33 49.22
CA LYS A 40 9.26 41.12 48.65
C LYS A 40 9.30 41.07 47.13
N HIS A 41 9.95 42.04 46.48
CA HIS A 41 10.07 42.08 45.02
C HIS A 41 10.87 40.89 44.47
N GLN A 42 11.90 40.43 45.18
CA GLN A 42 12.63 39.21 44.83
C GLN A 42 11.74 37.96 44.92
N LYS A 43 10.91 37.83 45.97
CA LYS A 43 9.96 36.71 46.08
C LYS A 43 8.92 36.72 44.95
N ASP A 44 8.40 37.89 44.60
CA ASP A 44 7.43 38.02 43.52
C ASP A 44 8.07 37.75 42.14
N ALA A 45 9.31 38.20 41.93
CA ALA A 45 10.09 37.90 40.72
C ALA A 45 10.41 36.40 40.57
N VAL A 46 10.77 35.71 41.66
CA VAL A 46 11.00 34.25 41.65
C VAL A 46 9.72 33.50 41.30
N LYS A 47 8.58 33.88 41.88
CA LYS A 47 7.28 33.27 41.53
C LYS A 47 6.91 33.48 40.07
N ALA A 48 7.17 34.67 39.52
CA ALA A 48 6.93 34.95 38.11
C ALA A 48 7.85 34.13 37.20
N ALA A 49 9.13 33.99 37.56
CA ALA A 49 10.08 33.14 36.84
C ALA A 49 9.66 31.66 36.88
N GLU A 50 9.26 31.13 38.03
CA GLU A 50 8.73 29.76 38.16
C GLU A 50 7.49 29.53 37.29
N ALA A 51 6.58 30.51 37.23
CA ALA A 51 5.42 30.45 36.37
C ALA A 51 5.81 30.43 34.88
N GLN A 52 6.80 31.22 34.47
CA GLN A 52 7.34 31.19 33.11
C GLN A 52 7.99 29.85 32.77
N THR A 53 8.79 29.28 33.67
CA THR A 53 9.42 27.96 33.47
C THR A 53 8.36 26.88 33.26
N ARG A 54 7.27 26.88 34.03
CA ARG A 54 6.17 25.93 33.85
C ARG A 54 5.46 26.07 32.50
N LEU A 55 5.32 27.30 31.99
CA LEU A 55 4.76 27.53 30.65
C LEU A 55 5.70 27.04 29.56
N GLN A 56 7.01 27.29 29.70
CA GLN A 56 8.04 26.78 28.78
C GLN A 56 8.08 25.25 28.77
N GLU A 57 8.05 24.59 29.93
CA GLU A 57 7.99 23.13 30.03
C GLU A 57 6.76 22.56 29.32
N LYS A 58 5.59 23.20 29.48
CA LYS A 58 4.37 22.80 28.77
C LYS A 58 4.50 22.99 27.25
N ALA A 59 5.07 24.10 26.80
CA ALA A 59 5.28 24.38 25.39
C ALA A 59 6.26 23.37 24.76
N VAL A 60 7.35 23.04 25.46
CA VAL A 60 8.31 22.01 25.02
C VAL A 60 7.65 20.64 24.95
N LYS A 61 6.87 20.24 25.96
CA LYS A 61 6.12 18.97 25.92
C LYS A 61 5.12 18.92 24.77
N ALA A 62 4.39 20.01 24.52
CA ALA A 62 3.47 20.09 23.38
C ALA A 62 4.22 20.01 22.04
N ALA A 63 5.37 20.67 21.91
CA ALA A 63 6.19 20.61 20.70
C ALA A 63 6.77 19.20 20.45
N ILE A 64 7.19 18.49 21.50
CA ILE A 64 7.62 17.09 21.40
C ILE A 64 6.46 16.22 20.93
N ALA A 65 5.29 16.30 21.59
CA ALA A 65 4.11 15.55 21.18
C ALA A 65 3.68 15.86 19.74
N GLN A 66 3.75 17.12 19.32
CA GLN A 66 3.45 17.53 17.96
C GLN A 66 4.45 16.94 16.95
N THR A 67 5.73 16.86 17.32
CA THR A 67 6.78 16.26 16.48
C THR A 67 6.56 14.76 16.32
N GLU A 68 6.17 14.07 17.40
CA GLU A 68 5.82 12.64 17.35
C GLU A 68 4.64 12.38 16.42
N LEU A 69 3.57 13.18 16.55
CA LEU A 69 2.41 13.10 15.65
C LEU A 69 2.76 13.39 14.20
N GLN A 70 3.61 14.39 13.94
CA GLN A 70 4.08 14.70 12.59
C GLN A 70 4.91 13.56 11.98
N ARG A 71 5.72 12.89 12.80
CA ARG A 71 6.51 11.74 12.36
C ARG A 71 5.60 10.56 12.01
N GLU A 72 4.65 10.22 12.88
CA GLU A 72 3.67 9.15 12.61
C GLU A 72 2.83 9.45 11.36
N ALA A 73 2.39 10.71 11.21
CA ALA A 73 1.67 11.15 10.03
C ALA A 73 2.52 11.02 8.75
N ALA A 74 3.81 11.39 8.82
CA ALA A 74 4.73 11.25 7.69
C ALA A 74 4.99 9.78 7.32
N GLU A 75 5.18 8.91 8.32
CA GLU A 75 5.35 7.47 8.11
C GLU A 75 4.10 6.85 7.48
N THR A 76 2.91 7.21 7.96
CA THR A 76 1.63 6.75 7.39
C THR A 76 1.44 7.27 5.96
N ALA A 77 1.74 8.54 5.69
CA ALA A 77 1.66 9.12 4.36
C ALA A 77 2.63 8.44 3.37
N ALA A 78 3.85 8.11 3.82
CA ALA A 78 4.81 7.36 3.03
C ALA A 78 4.30 5.95 2.72
N ALA A 79 3.76 5.24 3.71
CA ALA A 79 3.16 3.91 3.53
C ALA A 79 1.98 3.95 2.54
N GLN A 80 1.11 4.96 2.66
CA GLN A 80 -0.02 5.14 1.74
C GLN A 80 0.45 5.43 0.32
N THR A 81 1.47 6.26 0.14
CA THR A 81 2.07 6.57 -1.17
C THR A 81 2.64 5.31 -1.82
N GLU A 82 3.31 4.47 -1.03
CA GLU A 82 3.86 3.21 -1.53
C GLU A 82 2.76 2.22 -1.96
N LEU A 83 1.65 2.14 -1.21
CA LEU A 83 0.49 1.35 -1.61
C LEU A 83 -0.15 1.89 -2.89
N GLN A 84 -0.29 3.20 -3.03
CA GLN A 84 -0.80 3.83 -4.25
C GLN A 84 0.11 3.54 -5.45
N ARG A 85 1.43 3.61 -5.26
CA ARG A 85 2.41 3.29 -6.29
C ARG A 85 2.31 1.83 -6.74
N LYS A 86 2.22 0.89 -5.79
CA LYS A 86 2.02 -0.54 -6.08
C LYS A 86 0.71 -0.79 -6.80
N ALA A 87 -0.40 -0.24 -6.30
CA ALA A 87 -1.70 -0.39 -6.95
C ALA A 87 -1.71 0.18 -8.38
N ALA A 88 -1.05 1.31 -8.62
CA ALA A 88 -0.90 1.87 -9.96
C ALA A 88 -0.04 0.99 -10.87
N GLN A 89 1.00 0.35 -10.34
CA GLN A 89 1.82 -0.60 -11.07
C GLN A 89 1.01 -1.85 -11.42
N ASP A 90 0.36 -2.47 -10.44
CA ASP A 90 -0.45 -3.68 -10.61
C ASP A 90 -1.62 -3.45 -11.58
N ALA A 91 -2.24 -2.27 -11.55
CA ALA A 91 -3.34 -1.89 -12.43
C ALA A 91 -2.97 -1.85 -13.91
N VAL A 92 -1.68 -1.76 -14.25
CA VAL A 92 -1.20 -1.78 -15.64
C VAL A 92 -0.37 -3.03 -15.96
N GLN A 93 -0.29 -4.00 -15.07
CA GLN A 93 0.36 -5.28 -15.38
C GLN A 93 -0.53 -6.12 -16.31
N PRO A 94 0.04 -6.89 -17.23
CA PRO A 94 -0.72 -7.87 -18.00
C PRO A 94 -1.25 -8.98 -17.07
N TYR A 95 -2.38 -9.58 -17.46
CA TYR A 95 -2.96 -10.72 -16.75
C TYR A 95 -3.09 -11.89 -17.72
N VAL A 96 -2.04 -12.72 -17.74
CA VAL A 96 -1.92 -13.87 -18.62
C VAL A 96 -2.51 -15.11 -17.95
N TRP A 97 -3.32 -15.85 -18.68
CA TRP A 97 -3.97 -17.07 -18.20
C TRP A 97 -4.03 -18.11 -19.31
N VAL A 98 -4.09 -19.37 -18.89
CA VAL A 98 -4.26 -20.53 -19.76
C VAL A 98 -5.47 -21.32 -19.27
N ASP A 99 -6.34 -21.72 -20.19
CA ASP A 99 -7.49 -22.54 -19.85
C ASP A 99 -7.79 -23.56 -20.95
N VAL A 100 -8.54 -24.60 -20.58
CA VAL A 100 -9.08 -25.58 -21.52
C VAL A 100 -10.58 -25.38 -21.60
N VAL A 101 -11.06 -24.91 -22.75
CA VAL A 101 -12.48 -24.59 -22.95
C VAL A 101 -13.09 -25.48 -24.02
N PRO A 102 -14.37 -25.89 -23.89
CA PRO A 102 -15.10 -26.49 -24.98
C PRO A 102 -15.27 -25.49 -26.14
N ASP A 103 -15.35 -26.02 -27.37
CA ASP A 103 -15.65 -25.24 -28.56
C ASP A 103 -17.14 -24.88 -28.60
N GLU A 104 -17.47 -23.60 -28.43
CA GLU A 104 -18.84 -23.08 -28.44
C GLU A 104 -19.61 -23.43 -29.73
N ALA A 105 -18.92 -23.69 -30.85
CA ALA A 105 -19.56 -23.97 -32.14
C ALA A 105 -19.90 -25.45 -32.36
N GLN A 106 -19.19 -26.37 -31.71
CA GLN A 106 -19.33 -27.82 -31.93
C GLN A 106 -19.57 -28.62 -30.64
N GLY A 107 -19.44 -28.01 -29.46
CA GLY A 107 -19.70 -28.59 -28.12
C GLY A 107 -18.89 -29.85 -27.78
N THR A 108 -18.05 -30.31 -28.70
CA THR A 108 -17.40 -31.63 -28.63
C THR A 108 -15.88 -31.52 -28.72
N ILE A 109 -15.34 -30.41 -29.22
CA ILE A 109 -13.89 -30.17 -29.31
C ILE A 109 -13.44 -29.40 -28.07
N LEU A 110 -12.33 -29.81 -27.46
CA LEU A 110 -11.64 -29.03 -26.42
C LEU A 110 -10.54 -28.19 -27.05
N ASN A 111 -10.44 -26.95 -26.62
CA ASN A 111 -9.43 -25.99 -27.06
C ASN A 111 -8.57 -25.56 -25.88
N LEU A 112 -7.25 -25.58 -26.07
CA LEU A 112 -6.29 -24.92 -25.19
C LEU A 112 -6.22 -23.45 -25.58
N VAL A 113 -6.50 -22.57 -24.62
CA VAL A 113 -6.53 -21.13 -24.82
C VAL A 113 -5.48 -20.48 -23.94
N LEU A 114 -4.63 -19.65 -24.53
CA LEU A 114 -3.80 -18.68 -23.82
C LEU A 114 -4.39 -17.30 -24.07
N GLY A 115 -4.71 -16.58 -23.00
CA GLY A 115 -5.27 -15.23 -23.07
C GLY A 115 -4.48 -14.22 -22.23
N ASN A 116 -4.57 -12.95 -22.61
CA ASN A 116 -4.19 -11.83 -21.76
C ASN A 116 -5.41 -10.93 -21.55
N SER A 117 -5.94 -10.91 -20.32
CA SER A 117 -7.05 -10.02 -19.95
C SER A 117 -6.58 -8.75 -19.23
N GLY A 118 -5.27 -8.55 -19.09
CA GLY A 118 -4.70 -7.31 -18.57
C GLY A 118 -4.68 -6.19 -19.62
N PRO A 119 -4.48 -4.94 -19.19
CA PRO A 119 -4.53 -3.77 -20.06
C PRO A 119 -3.28 -3.54 -20.90
N THR A 120 -2.19 -4.29 -20.69
CA THR A 120 -0.90 -4.09 -21.36
C THR A 120 -0.39 -5.38 -22.01
N PHE A 121 0.71 -5.26 -22.76
CA PHE A 121 1.36 -6.41 -23.40
C PHE A 121 2.11 -7.27 -22.38
N ALA A 122 1.94 -8.58 -22.49
CA ALA A 122 2.83 -9.54 -21.86
C ALA A 122 3.91 -9.95 -22.85
N HIS A 123 5.17 -9.97 -22.42
CA HIS A 123 6.32 -10.37 -23.23
C HIS A 123 6.89 -11.70 -22.75
N ASN A 124 7.58 -12.42 -23.65
CA ASN A 124 8.30 -13.66 -23.34
C ASN A 124 7.44 -14.72 -22.63
N VAL A 125 6.17 -14.83 -23.01
CA VAL A 125 5.20 -15.69 -22.34
C VAL A 125 5.56 -17.15 -22.58
N ARG A 126 5.96 -17.86 -21.53
CA ARG A 126 6.22 -19.30 -21.51
C ARG A 126 5.24 -19.98 -20.56
N VAL A 127 4.73 -21.13 -20.97
CA VAL A 127 3.80 -21.91 -20.17
C VAL A 127 4.30 -23.34 -20.10
N THR A 128 4.39 -23.84 -18.88
CA THR A 128 4.71 -25.23 -18.57
C THR A 128 3.46 -25.90 -18.02
N ILE A 129 3.12 -27.08 -18.54
CA ILE A 129 1.97 -27.86 -18.10
C ILE A 129 2.45 -29.24 -17.66
N GLU A 130 2.25 -29.58 -16.39
CA GLU A 130 2.73 -30.81 -15.78
C GLU A 130 1.61 -31.55 -15.02
N PRO A 131 1.28 -32.81 -15.40
CA PRO A 131 1.75 -33.53 -16.59
C PRO A 131 1.25 -32.87 -17.90
N PRO A 132 1.84 -33.18 -19.07
CA PRO A 132 1.35 -32.66 -20.35
C PRO A 132 -0.13 -33.00 -20.60
N LEU A 133 -0.85 -32.13 -21.32
CA LEU A 133 -2.25 -32.39 -21.62
C LEU A 133 -2.37 -33.56 -22.61
N PRO A 134 -3.34 -34.47 -22.39
CA PRO A 134 -3.62 -35.57 -23.31
C PRO A 134 -4.05 -35.07 -24.69
N GLN A 135 -3.84 -35.90 -25.70
CA GLN A 135 -3.97 -35.51 -27.11
C GLN A 135 -4.98 -36.42 -27.82
N GLY A 136 -6.00 -35.82 -28.42
CA GLY A 136 -6.89 -36.53 -29.35
C GLY A 136 -6.24 -36.68 -30.72
N LYS A 137 -6.92 -37.36 -31.65
CA LYS A 137 -6.39 -37.61 -33.01
C LYS A 137 -6.34 -36.38 -33.92
N LEU A 138 -6.77 -35.21 -33.43
CA LEU A 138 -6.84 -33.97 -34.19
C LEU A 138 -5.47 -33.26 -34.22
N HIS A 139 -5.05 -32.85 -35.42
CA HIS A 139 -3.78 -32.14 -35.63
C HIS A 139 -3.80 -30.74 -35.00
N GLY A 140 -2.87 -30.44 -34.08
CA GLY A 140 -2.63 -29.10 -33.54
C GLY A 140 -2.23 -29.03 -32.07
N ALA A 141 -2.67 -29.99 -31.26
CA ALA A 141 -2.44 -30.03 -29.82
C ALA A 141 -0.95 -30.05 -29.43
N THR A 142 -0.16 -30.89 -30.10
CA THR A 142 1.30 -31.02 -29.87
C THR A 142 2.04 -29.73 -30.23
N SER A 143 1.64 -29.08 -31.32
CA SER A 143 2.22 -27.82 -31.77
C SER A 143 1.87 -26.67 -30.82
N GLY A 144 0.66 -26.66 -30.26
CA GLY A 144 0.23 -25.68 -29.26
C GLY A 144 1.02 -25.78 -27.96
N GLN A 145 1.09 -26.97 -27.36
CA GLN A 145 1.85 -27.19 -26.12
C GLN A 145 3.35 -26.91 -26.32
N LYS A 146 3.93 -27.30 -27.46
CA LYS A 146 5.33 -27.00 -27.79
C LYS A 146 5.59 -25.50 -27.99
N ARG A 147 4.69 -24.79 -28.68
CA ARG A 147 4.78 -23.33 -28.84
C ARG A 147 4.70 -22.60 -27.51
N LEU A 148 3.86 -23.09 -26.60
CA LEU A 148 3.71 -22.54 -25.26
C LEU A 148 4.96 -22.71 -24.41
N SER A 149 5.64 -23.85 -24.50
CA SER A 149 6.89 -24.09 -23.77
C SER A 149 8.10 -23.37 -24.39
N GLU A 150 8.16 -23.27 -25.73
CA GLU A 150 9.20 -22.51 -26.45
C GLU A 150 9.10 -21.00 -26.22
N GLY A 151 7.87 -20.51 -25.98
CA GLY A 151 7.59 -19.14 -25.61
C GLY A 151 7.00 -18.30 -26.74
N ILE A 152 6.19 -17.34 -26.35
CA ILE A 152 5.49 -16.42 -27.23
C ILE A 152 6.05 -15.02 -27.00
N THR A 153 6.54 -14.40 -28.08
CA THR A 153 7.26 -13.12 -28.01
C THR A 153 6.45 -12.03 -27.33
N ALA A 154 5.17 -11.90 -27.70
CA ALA A 154 4.28 -10.92 -27.10
C ALA A 154 2.81 -11.34 -27.21
N LEU A 155 2.03 -11.06 -26.18
CA LEU A 155 0.59 -11.24 -26.14
C LEU A 155 -0.07 -9.91 -25.73
N GLY A 156 -0.73 -9.28 -26.69
CA GLY A 156 -1.39 -7.99 -26.50
C GLY A 156 -2.65 -8.08 -25.62
N PRO A 157 -3.13 -6.93 -25.13
CA PRO A 157 -4.33 -6.85 -24.30
C PRO A 157 -5.55 -7.39 -25.04
N GLY A 158 -6.33 -8.24 -24.37
CA GLY A 158 -7.52 -8.90 -24.91
C GLY A 158 -7.26 -9.98 -25.95
N ARG A 159 -5.99 -10.22 -26.33
CA ARG A 159 -5.66 -11.23 -27.35
C ARG A 159 -5.72 -12.64 -26.76
N LYS A 160 -6.29 -13.56 -27.54
CA LYS A 160 -6.34 -14.99 -27.25
C LYS A 160 -5.66 -15.78 -28.37
N LEU A 161 -4.93 -16.82 -28.00
CA LEU A 161 -4.39 -17.83 -28.91
C LEU A 161 -5.06 -19.15 -28.57
N VAL A 162 -5.57 -19.84 -29.58
CA VAL A 162 -6.43 -21.00 -29.43
C VAL A 162 -5.85 -22.16 -30.23
N TRP A 163 -5.67 -23.31 -29.59
CA TRP A 163 -5.23 -24.55 -30.23
C TRP A 163 -6.20 -25.68 -29.90
N SER A 164 -6.64 -26.43 -30.90
CA SER A 164 -7.53 -27.58 -30.68
C SER A 164 -6.76 -28.76 -30.08
N LEU A 165 -7.23 -29.25 -28.93
CA LEU A 165 -6.68 -30.41 -28.23
C LEU A 165 -7.25 -31.73 -28.75
N GLY A 166 -8.48 -31.70 -29.25
CA GLY A 166 -9.17 -32.87 -29.79
C GLY A 166 -10.60 -32.98 -29.32
N VAL A 167 -11.24 -34.11 -29.64
CA VAL A 167 -12.61 -34.37 -29.21
C VAL A 167 -12.61 -34.75 -27.73
N GLY A 168 -13.45 -34.12 -26.90
CA GLY A 168 -13.38 -34.20 -25.44
C GLY A 168 -13.44 -35.62 -24.85
N HIS A 169 -14.16 -36.55 -25.50
CA HIS A 169 -14.20 -37.95 -25.06
C HIS A 169 -12.93 -38.76 -25.40
N GLU A 170 -12.14 -38.32 -26.38
CA GLU A 170 -10.84 -38.92 -26.71
C GLU A 170 -9.70 -38.34 -25.84
N VAL A 171 -9.84 -37.07 -25.45
CA VAL A 171 -8.86 -36.30 -24.66
C VAL A 171 -9.02 -36.56 -23.16
N VAL A 172 -10.21 -36.92 -22.68
CA VAL A 172 -10.46 -37.19 -21.25
C VAL A 172 -10.78 -38.68 -21.08
N GLN A 173 -9.76 -39.52 -21.26
CA GLN A 173 -9.87 -40.96 -20.97
C GLN A 173 -9.74 -41.24 -19.47
N GLU A 174 -10.36 -42.31 -18.97
CA GLU A 174 -10.41 -42.60 -17.53
C GLU A 174 -9.04 -42.86 -16.89
N ASP A 175 -8.07 -43.32 -17.70
CA ASP A 175 -6.73 -43.73 -17.28
C ASP A 175 -5.67 -42.62 -17.32
N GLU A 176 -6.01 -41.41 -17.80
CA GLU A 176 -5.06 -40.30 -17.92
C GLU A 176 -5.11 -39.36 -16.70
N PRO A 177 -3.99 -38.68 -16.37
CA PRO A 177 -3.96 -37.71 -15.29
C PRO A 177 -5.02 -36.63 -15.50
N LYS A 178 -5.92 -36.46 -14.53
CA LYS A 178 -7.04 -35.52 -14.63
C LYS A 178 -6.67 -34.10 -14.21
N ILE A 179 -5.60 -33.96 -13.42
CA ILE A 179 -5.14 -32.70 -12.83
C ILE A 179 -3.81 -32.32 -13.47
N HIS A 180 -3.76 -31.12 -14.02
CA HIS A 180 -2.58 -30.54 -14.65
C HIS A 180 -2.20 -29.26 -13.94
N THR A 181 -0.93 -29.13 -13.56
CA THR A 181 -0.38 -27.90 -12.98
C THR A 181 0.14 -27.03 -14.11
N ILE A 182 -0.36 -25.80 -14.18
CA ILE A 182 0.06 -24.79 -15.15
C ILE A 182 0.93 -23.78 -14.43
N THR A 183 2.11 -23.55 -14.98
CA THR A 183 3.03 -22.48 -14.55
C THR A 183 3.23 -21.53 -15.71
N ILE A 184 2.94 -20.25 -15.50
CA ILE A 184 3.08 -19.19 -16.50
C ILE A 184 4.25 -18.30 -16.08
N ASP A 185 5.17 -18.08 -17.02
CA ASP A 185 6.30 -17.16 -16.91
C ASP A 185 6.14 -16.09 -17.99
N ALA A 186 6.18 -14.81 -17.62
CA ALA A 186 5.98 -13.70 -18.54
C ALA A 186 6.55 -12.41 -17.95
N ASP A 187 6.86 -11.45 -18.83
CA ASP A 187 7.33 -10.13 -18.49
C ASP A 187 6.23 -9.09 -18.73
N GLY A 188 5.99 -8.23 -17.74
CA GLY A 188 5.16 -7.03 -17.86
C GLY A 188 5.99 -5.75 -18.02
N PRO A 189 5.35 -4.57 -18.05
CA PRO A 189 6.03 -3.27 -18.19
C PRO A 189 7.02 -2.96 -17.06
N PHE A 190 6.90 -3.62 -15.91
CA PHE A 190 7.78 -3.41 -14.75
C PHE A 190 8.71 -4.60 -14.46
N GLY A 191 8.86 -5.52 -15.41
CA GLY A 191 9.71 -6.72 -15.25
C GLY A 191 8.91 -8.01 -15.13
N PRO A 192 9.52 -9.09 -14.60
CA PRO A 192 8.90 -10.41 -14.58
C PRO A 192 7.64 -10.43 -13.69
N LEU A 193 6.59 -11.09 -14.18
CA LEU A 193 5.36 -11.31 -13.44
C LEU A 193 5.57 -12.37 -12.35
N PRO A 194 4.86 -12.27 -11.22
CA PRO A 194 4.88 -13.33 -10.22
C PRO A 194 4.32 -14.63 -10.81
N GLN A 195 5.10 -15.70 -10.72
CA GLN A 195 4.65 -17.03 -11.14
C GLN A 195 3.64 -17.57 -10.12
N GLN A 196 2.42 -17.86 -10.57
CA GLN A 196 1.40 -18.51 -9.76
C GLN A 196 1.02 -19.82 -10.42
N PRO A 197 1.53 -20.96 -9.93
CA PRO A 197 1.09 -22.25 -10.43
C PRO A 197 -0.35 -22.49 -9.99
N TYR A 198 -1.22 -22.83 -10.93
CA TYR A 198 -2.59 -23.23 -10.64
C TYR A 198 -2.93 -24.55 -11.33
N LYS A 199 -3.96 -25.22 -10.83
CA LYS A 199 -4.33 -26.56 -11.28
C LYS A 199 -5.60 -26.49 -12.12
N ILE A 200 -5.57 -27.11 -13.28
CA ILE A 200 -6.76 -27.38 -14.09
C ILE A 200 -7.12 -28.85 -13.92
N ASN A 201 -8.40 -29.12 -13.65
CA ASN A 201 -8.95 -30.46 -13.65
C ASN A 201 -9.83 -30.66 -14.89
N LEU A 202 -9.44 -31.56 -15.78
CA LEU A 202 -10.19 -31.84 -17.00
C LEU A 202 -11.56 -32.48 -16.73
N THR A 203 -11.75 -33.07 -15.55
CA THR A 203 -13.04 -33.65 -15.13
C THR A 203 -14.11 -32.57 -14.92
N ASP A 204 -13.70 -31.40 -14.41
CA ASP A 204 -14.63 -30.30 -14.12
C ASP A 204 -15.26 -29.75 -15.41
N ILE A 205 -14.56 -29.90 -16.53
CA ILE A 205 -15.00 -29.46 -17.86
C ILE A 205 -15.90 -30.53 -18.52
N ARG A 206 -15.66 -31.82 -18.26
CA ARG A 206 -16.35 -32.96 -18.90
C ARG A 206 -17.86 -32.98 -18.68
N GLU A 207 -18.33 -32.52 -17.51
CA GLU A 207 -19.75 -32.54 -17.13
C GLU A 207 -20.45 -31.19 -17.35
N THR A 208 -19.71 -30.17 -17.79
CA THR A 208 -20.26 -28.83 -18.02
C THR A 208 -20.96 -28.79 -19.38
N ARG A 209 -22.27 -28.54 -19.37
CA ARG A 209 -23.07 -28.32 -20.60
C ARG A 209 -22.77 -26.93 -21.15
N ASP A 210 -21.92 -26.87 -22.16
CA ASP A 210 -21.74 -25.67 -22.96
C ASP A 210 -22.88 -25.58 -24.00
N ALA A 211 -23.94 -24.84 -23.66
CA ALA A 211 -24.97 -24.50 -24.63
C ALA A 211 -24.46 -23.29 -25.42
N PRO A 212 -24.37 -23.34 -26.77
CA PRO A 212 -23.85 -22.22 -27.55
C PRO A 212 -24.65 -20.95 -27.23
N GLU A 213 -24.00 -19.91 -26.69
CA GLU A 213 -24.60 -18.58 -26.73
C GLU A 213 -24.81 -18.22 -28.20
N GLY A 214 -26.06 -17.94 -28.58
CA GLY A 214 -26.46 -17.81 -29.98
C GLY A 214 -25.57 -16.82 -30.76
N ASN A 215 -24.64 -17.35 -31.55
CA ASN A 215 -23.69 -16.51 -32.27
C ASN A 215 -24.22 -16.05 -33.64
N LEU A 216 -23.67 -14.94 -34.14
CA LEU A 216 -24.04 -14.35 -35.44
C LEU A 216 -23.71 -15.26 -36.64
N HIS A 217 -22.81 -16.22 -36.48
CA HIS A 217 -22.51 -17.24 -37.49
C HIS A 217 -23.67 -18.23 -37.66
N TYR A 218 -24.40 -18.60 -36.59
CA TYR A 218 -25.63 -19.39 -36.73
C TYR A 218 -26.74 -18.60 -37.41
N VAL A 219 -26.85 -17.30 -37.13
CA VAL A 219 -27.76 -16.40 -37.85
C VAL A 219 -27.40 -16.34 -39.33
N ARG A 220 -26.11 -16.18 -39.67
CA ARG A 220 -25.63 -16.23 -41.05
C ARG A 220 -25.98 -17.56 -41.73
N LYS A 221 -25.68 -18.70 -41.09
CA LYS A 221 -26.01 -20.03 -41.63
C LYS A 221 -27.51 -20.22 -41.83
N ALA A 222 -28.33 -19.69 -40.93
CA ALA A 222 -29.78 -19.72 -41.07
C ALA A 222 -30.23 -18.90 -42.30
N ILE A 223 -29.67 -17.71 -42.48
CA ILE A 223 -29.94 -16.85 -43.66
C ILE A 223 -29.49 -17.54 -44.95
N GLU A 224 -28.29 -18.12 -45.00
CA GLU A 224 -27.79 -18.87 -46.17
C GLU A 224 -28.70 -20.07 -46.50
N LYS A 225 -29.19 -20.78 -45.49
CA LYS A 225 -30.10 -21.91 -45.66
C LYS A 225 -31.49 -21.47 -46.17
N VAL A 226 -31.95 -20.29 -45.78
CA VAL A 226 -33.19 -19.68 -46.30
C VAL A 226 -32.99 -19.24 -47.75
N ALA A 227 -31.90 -18.55 -48.07
CA ALA A 227 -31.59 -18.12 -49.44
C ALA A 227 -31.53 -19.33 -50.39
N LYS A 228 -30.83 -20.39 -50.00
CA LYS A 228 -30.73 -21.62 -50.80
C LYS A 228 -32.06 -22.34 -51.01
N LYS A 229 -33.03 -22.19 -50.10
CA LYS A 229 -34.38 -22.75 -50.27
C LYS A 229 -35.26 -21.92 -51.19
N LEU A 230 -35.03 -20.60 -51.23
CA LEU A 230 -35.73 -19.69 -52.14
C LEU A 230 -35.20 -19.80 -53.57
N ASP A 231 -33.90 -20.07 -53.74
CA ASP A 231 -33.28 -20.32 -55.05
C ASP A 231 -33.54 -21.74 -55.60
N GLY A 232 -34.06 -22.64 -54.77
CA GLY A 232 -34.36 -24.03 -55.13
C GLY A 232 -35.84 -24.33 -55.33
N SER A 233 -36.71 -23.31 -55.31
CA SER A 233 -38.13 -23.42 -55.63
C SER A 233 -38.39 -22.88 -57.04
N ASP A 234 -38.01 -23.67 -58.04
CA ASP A 234 -38.55 -23.65 -59.41
C ASP A 234 -39.23 -25.01 -59.68
#